data_AF-D5KJH7-F1
#
_entry.id   AF-D5KJH7-F1
#
_cell.length_a   1.000
_cell.length_b   1.000
_cell.length_c   1.000
_cell.angle_alpha   90.00
_cell.angle_beta   90.00
_cell.angle_gamma   90.00
#
_symmetry.space_group_name_H-M   'P 1'
#
loop_
_entity.id
_entity.type
_entity.pdbx_description
1 polymer ?
#
loop_
_entity_poly.entity_id
_entity_poly.type
_entity_poly.pdbx_seq_one_letter_code
_entity_poly.pdbx_strand_id
1 'polypeptide(L)' 'EEHREAKLTLRPPSLAAPYAPVQSWQHQPEKLIFESCGYEANYLGSMLIKDLGGTESTQDACAQMR' A
#
# COMPACT_ATOMS: atom_id res chain seq x y z
N GLU A 1 8.30 -24.45 -9.48
CA GLU A 1 8.46 -23.40 -10.50
C GLU A 1 8.59 -22.08 -9.76
N GLU A 2 9.81 -21.55 -9.64
CA GLU A 2 10.07 -20.30 -8.91
C GLU A 2 9.64 -19.14 -9.82
N HIS A 3 8.34 -18.81 -9.78
CA HIS A 3 7.87 -17.53 -10.30
C HIS A 3 8.57 -16.44 -9.48
N ARG A 4 9.66 -15.88 -10.01
CA ARG A 4 10.31 -14.70 -9.43
C ARG A 4 9.25 -13.63 -9.27
N GLU A 5 8.85 -13.36 -8.03
CA GLU A 5 7.97 -12.25 -7.73
C GLU A 5 8.61 -10.98 -8.31
N ALA A 6 7.86 -10.28 -9.15
CA ALA A 6 8.35 -9.09 -9.81
C ALA A 6 8.88 -8.13 -8.74
N LYS A 7 10.16 -7.75 -8.86
CA LYS A 7 10.81 -6.87 -7.90
C LYS A 7 10.00 -5.59 -7.77
N LEU A 8 9.37 -5.40 -6.61
CA LEU A 8 8.59 -4.21 -6.33
C LEU A 8 9.48 -2.98 -6.37
N THR A 9 9.21 -2.10 -7.31
CA THR A 9 9.75 -0.75 -7.28
C THR A 9 8.98 0.03 -6.23
N LEU A 10 9.43 -0.05 -4.99
CA LEU A 10 8.91 0.80 -3.92
C LEU A 10 9.21 2.24 -4.28
N ARG A 11 8.16 3.06 -4.37
CA ARG A 11 8.31 4.50 -4.61
C ARG A 11 8.76 5.17 -3.31
N PRO A 12 9.55 6.25 -3.37
CA PRO A 12 9.85 7.05 -2.19
C PRO A 12 8.55 7.46 -1.47
N PRO A 13 8.46 7.36 -0.13
CA PRO A 13 7.28 7.77 0.63
C PRO A 13 6.84 9.22 0.41
N SER A 14 7.74 10.07 -0.06
CA SER A 14 7.49 11.48 -0.38
C SER A 14 6.72 11.70 -1.69
N LEU A 15 6.57 10.68 -2.55
CA LEU A 15 5.84 10.78 -3.82
C LEU A 15 4.49 10.10 -3.70
N ALA A 16 3.45 10.89 -3.40
CA ALA A 16 2.06 10.44 -3.49
C ALA A 16 1.77 9.88 -4.88
N ALA A 17 1.00 8.79 -4.95
CA ALA A 17 0.45 8.34 -6.22
C ALA A 17 -0.43 9.46 -6.80
N PRO A 18 -0.26 9.85 -8.07
CA PRO A 18 -1.35 10.50 -8.79
C PRO A 18 -2.60 9.60 -8.67
N TYR A 19 -3.79 10.20 -8.66
CA TYR A 19 -5.09 9.50 -8.66
C TYR A 19 -5.30 8.78 -10.01
N ALA A 20 -4.40 7.87 -10.37
CA ALA A 20 -4.49 7.04 -11.54
C ALA A 20 -5.35 5.81 -11.18
N PRO A 21 -6.43 5.53 -11.93
CA PRO A 21 -7.20 4.31 -11.73
C PRO A 21 -6.28 3.09 -11.84
N VAL A 22 -6.46 2.11 -10.96
CA VAL A 22 -5.74 0.83 -11.04
C VAL A 22 -6.13 0.16 -12.35
N GLN A 23 -5.18 0.04 -13.29
CA GLN A 23 -5.42 -0.58 -14.58
C GLN A 23 -5.39 -2.11 -14.50
N SER A 24 -4.54 -2.66 -13.63
CA SER A 24 -4.40 -4.10 -13.41
C SER A 24 -3.73 -4.38 -12.06
N TRP A 25 -4.18 -5.43 -11.38
CA TRP A 25 -3.53 -5.93 -10.17
C TRP A 25 -2.32 -6.81 -10.51
N GLN A 26 -1.28 -6.77 -9.67
CA GLN A 26 -0.08 -7.60 -9.85
C GLN A 26 -0.36 -9.10 -9.66
N HIS A 27 -1.31 -9.43 -8.79
CA HIS A 27 -1.70 -10.80 -8.50
C HIS A 27 -3.18 -11.01 -8.79
N GLN A 28 -3.54 -12.20 -9.24
CA GLN A 28 -4.94 -12.61 -9.32
C GLN A 28 -5.51 -12.81 -7.90
N PRO A 29 -6.83 -12.69 -7.69
CA PRO A 29 -7.47 -12.82 -6.37
C PRO A 29 -7.10 -14.11 -5.64
N GLU A 30 -6.91 -15.21 -6.38
CA GLU A 30 -6.58 -16.54 -5.85
C GLU A 30 -5.29 -16.51 -5.02
N LYS A 31 -4.32 -15.68 -5.40
CA LYS A 31 -3.06 -15.51 -4.67
C LYS A 31 -3.30 -14.90 -3.28
N LEU A 32 -4.28 -14.01 -3.12
CA LEU A 32 -4.63 -13.41 -1.83
C LEU A 32 -5.54 -14.33 -0.98
N ILE A 33 -6.32 -15.20 -1.64
CA ILE A 33 -7.27 -16.09 -0.96
C ILE A 33 -6.58 -17.35 -0.44
N PHE A 34 -5.71 -17.96 -1.25
CA PHE A 34 -5.11 -19.27 -0.94
C PHE A 34 -3.65 -19.18 -0.49
N GLU A 35 -3.00 -18.05 -0.71
CA GLU A 35 -1.58 -17.85 -0.40
C GLU A 35 -1.37 -16.49 0.30
N SER A 36 -0.23 -15.86 0.08
CA SER A 36 0.07 -14.52 0.57
C SER A 36 0.90 -13.76 -0.45
N CYS A 37 0.87 -12.42 -0.37
CA CYS A 37 1.74 -11.54 -1.15
C CYS A 37 2.74 -10.88 -0.20
N GLY A 38 4.03 -11.21 -0.35
CA GLY A 38 5.10 -10.66 0.49
C GLY A 38 5.57 -9.30 -0.01
N TYR A 39 5.55 -8.29 0.86
CA TYR A 39 6.09 -6.96 0.57
C TYR A 39 6.97 -6.49 1.72
N GLU A 40 8.11 -5.88 1.40
CA GLU A 40 8.97 -5.21 2.38
C GLU A 40 8.59 -3.71 2.44
N ALA A 41 8.41 -3.18 3.64
CA ALA A 41 8.06 -1.77 3.86
C ALA A 41 8.53 -1.28 5.23
N ASN A 42 8.74 0.04 5.35
CA ASN A 42 8.99 0.69 6.64
C ASN A 42 7.66 0.94 7.35
N TYR A 43 7.55 0.45 8.58
CA TYR A 43 6.37 0.67 9.41
C TYR A 43 6.53 1.97 10.21
N LEU A 44 5.63 2.93 9.97
CA LEU A 44 5.67 4.26 10.60
C LEU A 44 4.91 4.32 11.95
N GLY A 45 4.18 3.26 12.31
CA GLY A 45 3.36 3.21 13.53
C GLY A 45 1.86 3.13 13.25
N SER A 46 1.08 3.13 14.34
CA SER A 46 -0.38 3.16 14.32
C SER A 46 -0.90 4.47 14.90
N MET A 47 -2.00 4.99 14.38
CA MET A 47 -2.69 6.15 14.95
C MET A 47 -4.20 5.93 15.01
N LEU A 48 -4.80 6.48 16.08
CA LEU A 48 -6.25 6.48 16.26
C LEU A 48 -6.89 7.57 15.39
N ILE A 49 -7.84 7.19 14.54
CA ILE A 49 -8.70 8.10 13.78
C ILE A 49 -10.06 8.14 14.47
N LYS A 50 -10.47 9.33 14.92
CA LYS A 50 -11.76 9.53 15.60
C LYS A 50 -12.91 9.67 14.61
N ASP A 51 -12.68 10.48 13.56
CA ASP A 51 -13.68 10.78 12.54
C ASP A 51 -13.16 10.32 11.17
N LEU A 52 -13.91 9.44 10.50
CA LEU A 52 -13.53 8.87 9.21
C LEU A 52 -13.88 9.84 8.07
N GLY A 53 -12.87 10.42 7.43
CA GLY A 53 -13.00 11.40 6.33
C GLY A 53 -12.66 10.83 4.95
N GLY A 54 -12.85 9.53 4.72
CA GLY A 54 -12.37 8.87 3.50
C GLY A 54 -10.83 8.92 3.40
N THR A 55 -10.30 9.27 2.22
CA THR A 55 -8.84 9.31 2.00
C THR A 55 -8.15 10.46 2.73
N GLU A 56 -8.87 11.55 3.04
CA GLU A 56 -8.32 12.74 3.68
C GLU A 56 -7.78 12.41 5.08
N SER A 57 -8.56 11.69 5.89
CA SER A 57 -8.12 11.27 7.23
C SER A 57 -6.85 10.41 7.23
N THR A 58 -6.62 9.62 6.17
CA THR A 58 -5.39 8.83 6.02
C THR A 58 -4.20 9.70 5.60
N GLN A 59 -4.44 10.71 4.75
CA GLN A 59 -3.38 11.64 4.32
C GLN A 59 -2.86 12.48 5.48
N ASP A 60 -3.76 13.05 6.29
CA ASP A 60 -3.40 13.80 7.50
C ASP A 60 -2.65 12.92 8.50
N ALA A 61 -3.09 11.67 8.64
CA ALA A 61 -2.43 10.70 9.49
C ALA A 61 -0.99 10.41 9.09
N CYS A 62 -0.77 10.13 7.80
CA CYS A 62 0.58 9.91 7.29
C CYS A 62 1.46 11.17 7.41
N ALA A 63 0.88 12.37 7.30
CA ALA A 63 1.64 13.61 7.44
C ALA A 63 2.16 13.83 8.87
N GLN A 64 1.48 13.33 9.89
CA GLN A 64 1.85 13.45 11.30
C GLN A 64 2.88 12.39 11.77
N MET A 65 3.04 11.28 11.04
CA MET A 65 3.97 10.18 11.37
C MET A 65 5.37 10.37 10.76
N ARG A 66 5.75 11.61 10.40
CA ARG A 66 7.05 11.93 9.78
C ARG A 66 8.18 12.06 10.79
#